data_AF-A0A2N2DE74-F1
#
_entry.id   AF-A0A2N2DE74-F1
#
_cell.length_a   1.000
_cell.length_b   1.000
_cell.length_c   1.000
_cell.angle_alpha   90.00
_cell.angle_beta   90.00
_cell.angle_gamma   90.00
#
_symmetry.space_group_name_H-M   'P 1'
#
loop_
_entity.id
_entity.type
_entity.pdbx_description
1 polymer ?
#
loop_
_entity_poly.entity_id
_entity_poly.type
_entity_poly.pdbx_seq_one_letter_code
_entity_poly.pdbx_strand_id
1 'polypeptide(L)'
;MDKAKKLKITVIILGILVIAFTVAAVEYTSQTGFCNSCHEMNTAFAGWENNVHQEIHCYGCHTDKGLVEKVKTKAKGLKEVYIHFTREVDMDQVKSEVPDRRCIQCHDFSVKKKFENEFEKRIYNFHIQHKELNYGCLTCHGDAGHSRNTFIGFKNESCRTCHLPEKKG
;
A
#
# COMPACT_ATOMS: atom_id res chain seq x y z
N MET A 1 -5.17 -41.76 31.58
CA MET A 1 -4.56 -40.43 31.31
C MET A 1 -5.19 -39.42 32.25
N ASP A 2 -4.38 -38.79 33.11
CA ASP A 2 -4.80 -37.83 34.13
C ASP A 2 -5.66 -36.69 33.54
N LYS A 3 -6.73 -36.28 34.24
CA LYS A 3 -7.60 -35.16 33.86
C LYS A 3 -6.79 -33.89 33.64
N ALA A 4 -5.76 -33.63 34.46
CA ALA A 4 -4.90 -32.47 34.29
C ALA A 4 -4.06 -32.55 33.00
N LYS A 5 -3.60 -33.75 32.62
CA LYS A 5 -2.87 -33.98 31.35
C LYS A 5 -3.79 -33.81 30.14
N LYS A 6 -5.02 -34.31 30.20
CA LYS A 6 -6.04 -34.10 29.15
C LYS A 6 -6.36 -32.62 28.97
N LEU A 7 -6.61 -31.89 30.06
CA LEU A 7 -6.92 -30.46 30.01
C LEU A 7 -5.78 -29.64 29.40
N LYS A 8 -4.52 -29.90 29.80
CA LYS A 8 -3.35 -29.23 29.22
C LYS A 8 -3.25 -29.46 27.71
N ILE A 9 -3.43 -30.70 27.26
CA ILE A 9 -3.40 -31.04 25.83
C ILE A 9 -4.52 -30.32 25.08
N THR A 10 -5.75 -30.32 25.61
CA THR A 10 -6.89 -29.63 25.00
C THR A 10 -6.63 -28.12 24.85
N VAL A 11 -6.09 -27.47 25.89
CA VAL A 11 -5.77 -26.03 25.84
C VAL A 11 -4.68 -25.74 24.80
N ILE A 12 -3.64 -26.57 24.70
CA ILE A 12 -2.59 -26.41 23.70
C ILE A 12 -3.15 -26.56 22.29
N ILE A 13 -3.97 -27.58 22.04
CA ILE A 13 -4.60 -27.80 20.73
C ILE A 13 -5.48 -26.61 20.36
N LEU A 14 -6.33 -26.14 21.28
CA LEU A 14 -7.17 -24.97 21.05
C LEU A 14 -6.33 -23.72 20.75
N GLY A 15 -5.25 -23.51 21.50
CA GLY A 15 -4.32 -22.40 21.25
C GLY A 15 -3.72 -22.43 19.85
N ILE A 16 -3.25 -23.61 19.40
CA ILE A 16 -2.70 -23.80 18.05
C ILE A 16 -3.79 -23.54 16.99
N LEU A 17 -5.00 -24.06 17.19
CA LEU A 17 -6.11 -23.86 16.26
C LEU A 17 -6.49 -22.38 16.13
N VAL A 18 -6.53 -21.64 17.24
CA VAL A 18 -6.81 -20.20 17.23
C VAL A 18 -5.72 -19.43 16.49
N ILE A 19 -4.44 -19.76 16.72
CA ILE A 19 -3.33 -19.11 16.00
C ILE A 19 -3.42 -19.42 14.51
N ALA A 20 -3.59 -20.69 14.13
CA ALA A 20 -3.69 -21.11 12.74
C ALA A 20 -4.87 -20.43 12.02
N PHE A 21 -6.04 -20.37 12.67
CA PHE A 21 -7.20 -19.67 12.14
C PHE A 21 -6.94 -18.18 11.97
N THR A 22 -6.31 -17.52 12.95
CA THR A 22 -6.00 -16.10 12.89
C THR A 22 -5.05 -15.79 11.74
N VAL A 23 -3.99 -16.58 11.55
CA VAL A 23 -3.06 -16.43 10.43
C VAL A 23 -3.78 -16.62 9.09
N ALA A 24 -4.60 -17.66 8.96
CA ALA A 24 -5.37 -17.91 7.75
C ALA A 24 -6.33 -16.76 7.44
N ALA A 25 -7.05 -16.24 8.44
CA ALA A 25 -7.95 -15.10 8.29
C ALA A 25 -7.19 -13.82 7.87
N VAL A 26 -6.03 -13.56 8.48
CA VAL A 26 -5.18 -12.42 8.12
C VAL A 26 -4.71 -12.54 6.67
N GLU A 27 -4.23 -13.70 6.26
CA GLU A 27 -3.76 -13.89 4.88
C GLU A 27 -4.89 -13.82 3.85
N TYR A 28 -6.03 -14.47 4.13
CA TYR A 28 -7.20 -14.43 3.27
C TYR A 28 -7.71 -12.99 3.06
N THR A 29 -7.88 -12.24 4.15
CA THR A 29 -8.35 -10.85 4.09
C THR A 29 -7.28 -9.86 3.63
N SER A 30 -6.06 -10.32 3.29
CA SER A 30 -5.01 -9.50 2.68
C SER A 30 -4.95 -9.61 1.16
N GLN A 31 -5.80 -10.46 0.56
CA GLN A 31 -5.87 -10.64 -0.88
C GLN A 31 -6.59 -9.47 -1.55
N THR A 32 -6.20 -9.15 -2.78
CA THR A 32 -6.83 -8.10 -3.59
C THR A 32 -8.35 -8.32 -3.74
N GLY A 33 -8.77 -9.57 -3.93
CA GLY A 33 -10.20 -9.91 -4.06
C GLY A 33 -11.04 -9.58 -2.82
N PHE A 34 -10.47 -9.72 -1.62
CA PHE A 34 -11.15 -9.29 -0.39
C PHE A 34 -11.29 -7.77 -0.35
N CYS A 35 -10.28 -7.02 -0.81
CA CYS A 35 -10.34 -5.56 -0.85
C CYS A 35 -11.48 -5.09 -1.77
N ASN A 36 -11.75 -5.80 -2.87
CA ASN A 36 -12.86 -5.51 -3.78
C ASN A 36 -14.23 -6.02 -3.31
N SER A 37 -14.33 -6.59 -2.10
CA SER A 37 -15.61 -7.07 -1.56
C SER A 37 -16.47 -5.95 -0.97
N CYS A 38 -15.85 -4.81 -0.64
CA CYS A 38 -16.53 -3.59 -0.20
C CYS A 38 -16.74 -2.67 -1.40
N HIS A 39 -17.96 -2.13 -1.57
CA HIS A 39 -18.29 -1.33 -2.74
C HIS A 39 -17.53 -0.01 -2.81
N GLU A 40 -17.08 0.50 -1.66
CA GLU A 40 -16.28 1.71 -1.52
C GLU A 40 -14.92 1.57 -2.20
N MET A 41 -14.42 0.34 -2.31
CA MET A 41 -13.13 0.05 -2.93
C MET A 41 -13.21 -0.13 -4.45
N ASN A 42 -14.41 -0.22 -5.04
CA ASN A 42 -14.61 -0.53 -6.46
C ASN A 42 -13.84 0.44 -7.38
N THR A 43 -13.86 1.75 -7.10
CA THR A 43 -13.15 2.74 -7.93
C THR A 43 -11.64 2.58 -7.83
N ALA A 44 -11.11 2.37 -6.62
CA ALA A 44 -9.69 2.15 -6.39
C ALA A 44 -9.20 0.84 -7.03
N PHE A 45 -10.03 -0.21 -6.95
CA PHE A 45 -9.79 -1.50 -7.59
C PHE A 45 -9.79 -1.39 -9.11
N ALA A 46 -10.79 -0.72 -9.71
CA ALA A 46 -10.85 -0.53 -11.16
C ALA A 46 -9.67 0.28 -11.70
N GLY A 47 -9.17 1.23 -10.90
CA GLY A 47 -7.92 1.93 -11.18
C GLY A 47 -6.72 0.99 -11.18
N TRP A 48 -6.57 0.20 -10.12
CA TRP A 48 -5.50 -0.80 -9.96
C TRP A 48 -5.49 -1.86 -11.08
N GLU A 49 -6.66 -2.40 -11.42
CA GLU A 49 -6.83 -3.45 -12.43
C GLU A 49 -6.39 -2.98 -13.82
N ASN A 50 -6.38 -1.67 -14.08
CA ASN A 50 -5.95 -1.08 -15.35
C ASN A 50 -4.65 -0.27 -15.19
N ASN A 51 -3.82 -0.61 -14.20
CA ASN A 51 -2.56 0.06 -13.90
C ASN A 51 -1.35 -0.84 -14.19
N VAL A 52 -0.16 -0.24 -14.35
CA VAL A 52 1.11 -0.99 -14.44
C VAL A 52 1.39 -1.90 -13.24
N HIS A 53 0.80 -1.60 -12.08
CA HIS A 53 0.94 -2.41 -10.87
C HIS A 53 -0.19 -3.42 -10.65
N GLN A 54 -1.01 -3.74 -11.67
CA GLN A 54 -2.11 -4.71 -11.56
C GLN A 54 -1.68 -6.11 -11.10
N GLU A 55 -0.41 -6.47 -11.19
CA GLU A 55 0.11 -7.77 -10.70
C GLU A 55 0.54 -7.71 -9.22
N ILE A 56 0.58 -6.51 -8.63
CA ILE A 56 0.97 -6.31 -7.23
C ILE A 56 -0.29 -6.31 -6.37
N HIS A 57 -0.36 -7.21 -5.38
CA HIS A 57 -1.46 -7.22 -4.41
C HIS A 57 -1.59 -5.87 -3.69
N CYS A 58 -2.82 -5.48 -3.30
CA CYS A 58 -3.08 -4.22 -2.59
C CYS A 58 -2.16 -4.04 -1.37
N TYR A 59 -1.94 -5.11 -0.60
CA TYR A 59 -1.06 -5.11 0.57
C TYR A 59 0.43 -4.89 0.24
N GLY A 60 0.85 -5.11 -1.00
CA GLY A 60 2.20 -4.80 -1.47
C GLY A 60 2.54 -3.31 -1.37
N CYS A 61 1.53 -2.42 -1.45
CA CYS A 61 1.69 -0.98 -1.26
C CYS A 61 1.06 -0.48 0.05
N HIS A 62 -0.03 -1.11 0.51
CA HIS A 62 -0.78 -0.67 1.69
C HIS A 62 -0.28 -1.26 3.02
N THR A 63 0.75 -2.10 3.00
CA THR A 63 1.31 -2.73 4.21
C THR A 63 2.80 -3.04 4.06
N ASP A 64 3.53 -3.01 5.19
CA ASP A 64 4.91 -3.48 5.21
C ASP A 64 4.96 -5.01 5.23
N LYS A 65 6.07 -5.62 4.76
CA LYS A 65 6.18 -7.08 4.67
C LYS A 65 6.13 -7.75 6.05
N GLY A 66 5.52 -8.93 6.10
CA GLY A 66 5.48 -9.79 7.29
C GLY A 66 4.12 -9.80 7.99
N LEU A 67 3.87 -10.90 8.71
CA LEU A 67 2.58 -11.15 9.35
C LEU A 67 2.23 -10.10 10.43
N VAL A 68 3.22 -9.68 11.22
CA VAL A 68 3.02 -8.68 12.29
C VAL A 68 2.51 -7.35 11.72
N GLU A 69 3.08 -6.91 10.61
CA GLU A 69 2.67 -5.66 9.97
C GLU A 69 1.29 -5.78 9.33
N LYS A 70 0.95 -6.94 8.72
CA LYS A 70 -0.41 -7.22 8.27
C LYS A 70 -1.43 -7.14 9.41
N VAL A 71 -1.12 -7.73 10.58
CA VAL A 71 -2.00 -7.67 11.76
C VAL A 71 -2.17 -6.23 12.24
N LYS A 72 -1.09 -5.45 12.34
CA LYS A 72 -1.15 -4.04 12.74
C LYS A 72 -1.98 -3.20 11.77
N THR A 73 -1.80 -3.36 10.46
CA THR A 73 -2.60 -2.66 9.47
C THR A 73 -4.07 -3.02 9.61
N LYS A 74 -4.41 -4.31 9.75
CA LYS A 74 -5.80 -4.74 9.95
C LYS A 74 -6.42 -4.20 11.23
N ALA A 75 -5.67 -4.14 12.32
CA ALA A 75 -6.15 -3.54 13.56
C ALA A 75 -6.50 -2.05 13.37
N LYS A 76 -5.70 -1.31 12.59
CA LYS A 76 -6.02 0.07 12.21
C LYS A 76 -7.24 0.15 11.27
N GLY A 77 -7.35 -0.79 10.34
CA GLY A 77 -8.46 -0.92 9.40
C GLY A 77 -9.81 -1.26 10.06
N LEU A 78 -9.85 -1.65 11.34
CA LEU A 78 -11.12 -1.79 12.08
C LEU A 78 -11.93 -0.48 12.11
N LYS A 79 -11.25 0.67 12.02
CA LYS A 79 -11.91 1.97 11.86
C LYS A 79 -12.74 2.03 10.58
N GLU A 80 -12.22 1.49 9.47
CA GLU A 80 -12.89 1.47 8.17
C GLU A 80 -14.16 0.60 8.23
N VAL A 81 -14.06 -0.56 8.86
CA VAL A 81 -15.21 -1.46 9.10
C VAL A 81 -16.28 -0.76 9.95
N TYR A 82 -15.87 -0.07 11.02
CA TYR A 82 -16.80 0.68 11.84
C TYR A 82 -17.51 1.79 11.05
N ILE A 83 -16.77 2.56 10.24
CA ILE A 83 -17.35 3.63 9.41
C ILE A 83 -18.35 3.05 8.41
N HIS A 84 -17.98 1.98 7.70
CA HIS A 84 -18.86 1.29 6.74
C HIS A 84 -20.23 0.95 7.32
N PHE A 85 -20.29 0.45 8.57
CA PHE A 85 -21.56 0.04 9.18
C PHE A 85 -22.32 1.16 9.91
N THR A 86 -21.68 2.30 10.20
CA THR A 86 -22.27 3.29 11.12
C THR A 86 -22.39 4.70 10.57
N ARG A 87 -21.74 5.01 9.43
CA ARG A 87 -21.64 6.36 8.88
C ARG A 87 -21.66 6.33 7.35
N GLU A 88 -21.88 7.50 6.76
CA GLU A 88 -21.54 7.72 5.37
C GLU A 88 -20.00 7.73 5.22
N VAL A 89 -19.51 7.08 4.17
CA VAL A 89 -18.06 6.90 3.96
C VAL A 89 -17.48 8.13 3.29
N ASP A 90 -16.69 8.88 4.05
CA ASP A 90 -15.79 9.91 3.54
C ASP A 90 -14.40 9.30 3.32
N MET A 91 -13.96 9.26 2.05
CA MET A 91 -12.68 8.66 1.66
C MET A 91 -11.47 9.36 2.27
N ASP A 92 -11.58 10.64 2.63
CA ASP A 92 -10.50 11.35 3.31
C ASP A 92 -10.29 10.84 4.74
N GLN A 93 -11.32 10.25 5.37
CA GLN A 93 -11.24 9.69 6.72
C GLN A 93 -10.66 8.27 6.77
N VAL A 94 -10.66 7.58 5.63
CA VAL A 94 -10.20 6.18 5.45
C VAL A 94 -9.01 6.07 4.50
N LYS A 95 -8.39 7.19 4.15
CA LYS A 95 -7.21 7.22 3.30
C LYS A 95 -6.04 6.50 3.98
N SER A 96 -5.53 5.47 3.31
CA SER A 96 -4.31 4.80 3.73
C SER A 96 -3.07 5.61 3.35
N GLU A 97 -2.12 5.70 4.29
CA GLU A 97 -0.78 6.21 4.00
C GLU A 97 0.05 5.15 3.27
N VAL A 98 0.71 5.56 2.18
CA VAL A 98 1.67 4.75 1.43
C VAL A 98 3.02 5.47 1.43
N PRO A 99 3.90 5.14 2.39
CA PRO A 99 5.20 5.80 2.52
C PRO A 99 6.20 5.28 1.49
N ASP A 100 7.13 6.15 1.08
CA ASP A 100 8.17 5.88 0.06
C ASP A 100 8.95 4.57 0.29
N ARG A 101 9.15 4.18 1.56
CA ARG A 101 9.83 2.92 1.90
C ARG A 101 9.20 1.71 1.25
N ARG A 102 7.89 1.73 0.94
CA ARG A 102 7.19 0.63 0.27
C ARG A 102 7.43 0.63 -1.24
N CYS A 103 7.56 1.80 -1.85
CA CYS A 103 7.98 1.93 -3.24
C CYS A 103 9.40 1.40 -3.44
N ILE A 104 10.32 1.75 -2.53
CA ILE A 104 11.75 1.41 -2.60
C ILE A 104 12.00 -0.10 -2.42
N GLN A 105 11.03 -0.87 -1.91
CA GLN A 105 11.16 -2.34 -1.84
C GLN A 105 11.27 -2.99 -3.22
N CYS A 106 10.74 -2.35 -4.27
CA CYS A 106 10.81 -2.80 -5.65
C CYS A 106 11.57 -1.81 -6.53
N HIS A 107 11.47 -0.50 -6.24
CA HIS A 107 12.13 0.57 -6.98
C HIS A 107 13.35 1.11 -6.21
N ASP A 108 14.41 0.31 -6.16
CA ASP A 108 15.64 0.72 -5.48
C ASP A 108 16.47 1.68 -6.34
N PHE A 109 16.52 2.94 -5.90
CA PHE A 109 17.35 4.00 -6.49
C PHE A 109 18.61 4.31 -5.64
N SER A 110 18.86 3.55 -4.57
CA SER A 110 20.02 3.75 -3.69
C SER A 110 21.31 3.16 -4.28
N VAL A 111 21.18 2.15 -5.15
CA VAL A 111 22.32 1.54 -5.84
C VAL A 111 22.70 2.41 -7.02
N LYS A 112 23.95 2.87 -7.04
CA LYS A 112 24.55 3.60 -8.16
C LYS A 112 24.59 2.67 -9.39
N LYS A 113 23.56 2.72 -10.23
CA LYS A 113 23.55 2.01 -11.51
C LYS A 113 24.62 2.60 -12.43
N LYS A 114 25.28 1.74 -13.21
CA LYS A 114 25.94 2.22 -14.44
C LYS A 114 24.80 2.70 -15.34
N PHE A 115 24.71 4.01 -15.55
CA PHE A 115 23.70 4.57 -16.45
C PHE A 115 24.02 4.13 -17.88
N GLU A 116 23.03 3.57 -18.57
CA GLU A 116 23.19 3.13 -19.95
C GLU A 116 23.15 4.33 -20.92
N ASN A 117 22.54 5.44 -20.49
CA ASN A 117 22.42 6.68 -21.26
C ASN A 117 22.25 7.93 -20.36
N GLU A 118 22.37 9.11 -20.95
CA GLU A 118 22.21 10.39 -20.22
C GLU A 118 20.78 10.63 -19.72
N PHE A 119 19.77 10.00 -20.33
CA PHE A 119 18.38 10.12 -19.88
C PHE A 119 18.21 9.47 -18.50
N GLU A 120 18.70 8.25 -18.30
CA GLU A 120 18.66 7.56 -17.00
C GLU A 120 19.39 8.32 -15.91
N LYS A 121 20.57 8.87 -16.23
CA LYS A 121 21.36 9.71 -15.32
C LYS A 121 20.59 10.96 -14.91
N ARG A 122 19.88 11.60 -15.84
CA ARG A 122 19.03 12.76 -15.54
C ARG A 122 17.87 12.39 -14.62
N ILE A 123 17.20 11.26 -14.85
CA ILE A 123 16.12 10.78 -13.98
C ILE A 123 16.64 10.44 -12.59
N TYR A 124 17.81 9.80 -12.48
CA TYR A 124 18.44 9.52 -11.19
C TYR A 124 18.73 10.80 -10.41
N ASN A 125 19.42 11.76 -11.04
CA ASN A 125 19.74 13.03 -10.40
C ASN A 125 18.47 13.80 -9.98
N PHE A 126 17.41 13.74 -10.79
CA PHE A 126 16.12 14.35 -10.46
C PHE A 126 15.52 13.77 -9.16
N HIS A 127 15.53 12.44 -8.99
CA HIS A 127 15.03 11.79 -7.78
C HIS A 127 15.86 12.17 -6.55
N ILE A 128 17.19 12.24 -6.68
CA ILE A 128 18.07 12.67 -5.58
C ILE A 128 17.74 14.09 -5.14
N GLN A 129 17.65 15.04 -6.09
CA GLN A 129 17.35 16.44 -5.79
C GLN A 129 15.99 16.60 -5.08
N HIS A 130 14.94 15.95 -5.57
CA HIS A 130 13.60 16.10 -4.97
C HIS A 130 13.46 15.36 -3.64
N LYS A 131 14.21 14.26 -3.45
CA LYS A 131 14.30 13.58 -2.17
C LYS A 131 15.02 14.43 -1.12
N GLU A 132 16.09 15.14 -1.49
CA GLU A 132 16.78 16.09 -0.59
C GLU A 132 15.87 17.25 -0.17
N LEU A 133 14.90 17.62 -1.01
CA LEU A 133 13.85 18.59 -0.70
C LEU A 133 12.65 18.00 0.08
N ASN A 134 12.73 16.73 0.51
CA ASN A 134 11.68 15.98 1.22
C ASN A 134 10.37 15.78 0.44
N TYR A 135 10.41 15.74 -0.90
CA TYR A 135 9.25 15.32 -1.68
C TYR A 135 9.17 13.81 -1.80
N GLY A 136 8.02 13.24 -1.43
CA GLY A 136 7.78 11.79 -1.48
C GLY A 136 7.44 11.29 -2.89
N CYS A 137 7.55 9.98 -3.11
CA CYS A 137 7.33 9.34 -4.42
C CYS A 137 5.96 9.69 -5.01
N LEU A 138 4.90 9.60 -4.20
CA LEU A 138 3.53 9.86 -4.62
C LEU A 138 3.22 11.35 -4.85
N THR A 139 4.14 12.26 -4.53
CA THR A 139 3.99 13.69 -4.87
C THR A 139 3.92 13.87 -6.38
N CYS A 140 4.80 13.16 -7.11
CA CYS A 140 4.83 13.19 -8.57
C CYS A 140 4.14 11.97 -9.18
N HIS A 141 4.24 10.81 -8.54
CA HIS A 141 3.67 9.54 -8.97
C HIS A 141 2.35 9.21 -8.26
N GLY A 142 1.51 10.19 -7.96
CA GLY A 142 0.24 10.01 -7.22
C GLY A 142 -0.74 9.03 -7.89
N ASP A 143 -0.57 8.83 -9.18
CA ASP A 143 -1.35 7.94 -10.02
C ASP A 143 -0.87 6.47 -10.00
N ALA A 144 0.13 6.13 -9.20
CA ALA A 144 0.82 4.85 -9.28
C ALA A 144 -0.04 3.62 -8.95
N GLY A 145 -1.15 3.75 -8.22
CA GLY A 145 -1.92 2.60 -7.72
C GLY A 145 -3.39 2.55 -8.10
N HIS A 146 -4.04 3.70 -8.33
CA HIS A 146 -5.49 3.79 -8.46
C HIS A 146 -5.96 4.56 -9.69
N SER A 147 -5.06 4.79 -10.65
CA SER A 147 -5.40 5.42 -11.93
C SER A 147 -5.25 4.43 -13.09
N ARG A 148 -6.02 4.63 -14.16
CA ARG A 148 -5.91 3.83 -15.39
C ARG A 148 -4.72 4.30 -16.22
N ASN A 149 -3.52 3.87 -15.85
CA ASN A 149 -2.28 4.26 -16.52
C ASN A 149 -1.43 3.02 -16.81
N THR A 150 -1.07 2.85 -18.08
CA THR A 150 -0.12 1.82 -18.55
C THR A 150 1.35 2.28 -18.49
N PHE A 151 1.59 3.51 -18.01
CA PHE A 151 2.91 4.04 -17.76
C PHE A 151 2.86 5.08 -16.63
N ILE A 152 3.75 4.96 -15.65
CA ILE A 152 3.91 5.95 -14.59
C ILE A 152 5.06 6.88 -14.97
N GLY A 153 4.73 7.83 -15.86
CA GLY A 153 5.64 8.87 -16.31
C GLY A 153 5.46 10.20 -15.59
N PHE A 154 6.35 11.14 -15.89
CA PHE A 154 6.15 12.53 -15.51
C PHE A 154 5.01 13.11 -16.35
N LYS A 155 3.93 13.50 -15.69
CA LYS A 155 2.95 14.42 -16.26
C LYS A 155 3.52 15.82 -16.13
N ASN A 156 3.51 16.61 -17.21
CA ASN A 156 4.02 17.99 -17.15
C ASN A 156 3.30 18.80 -16.07
N GLU A 157 2.03 18.46 -15.83
CA GLU A 157 1.19 18.99 -14.76
C GLU A 157 1.83 18.83 -13.37
N SER A 158 2.41 17.66 -13.06
CA SER A 158 3.05 17.40 -11.76
C SER A 158 4.23 18.36 -11.48
N CYS A 159 5.00 18.70 -12.51
CA CYS A 159 6.09 19.67 -12.40
C CYS A 159 5.56 21.10 -12.20
N ARG A 160 4.49 21.43 -12.93
CA ARG A 160 3.91 22.77 -12.97
C ARG A 160 3.28 23.18 -11.64
N THR A 161 2.78 22.24 -10.85
CA THR A 161 2.22 22.51 -9.51
C THR A 161 3.18 23.26 -8.59
N CYS A 162 4.49 23.01 -8.71
CA CYS A 162 5.52 23.64 -7.86
C CYS A 162 6.43 24.62 -8.62
N HIS A 163 6.71 24.36 -9.90
CA HIS A 163 7.65 25.16 -10.69
C HIS A 163 7.01 26.28 -11.52
N LEU A 164 5.68 26.33 -11.62
CA LEU A 164 5.00 27.53 -12.12
C LEU A 164 4.39 28.28 -10.94
N PRO A 165 4.73 29.58 -10.77
CA PRO A 165 4.07 30.38 -9.75
C PRO A 165 2.58 30.46 -10.10
N GLU A 166 1.74 30.26 -9.08
CA GLU A 166 0.33 30.62 -9.19
C GLU A 166 0.25 32.07 -9.68
N LYS A 167 -0.55 32.33 -10.72
CA LYS A 167 -0.93 33.70 -11.01
C LYS A 167 -1.65 34.20 -9.76
N LYS A 168 -0.97 35.03 -8.96
CA LYS A 168 -1.63 35.90 -7.98
C LYS A 168 -2.62 36.75 -8.77
N GLY A 169 -3.88 36.35 -8.72
CA GLY A 169 -5.02 37.16 -9.18
C GLY A 169 -5.25 38.29 -8.21
#